data_AF-A0A2D5ZDZ2-F1
#
_entry.id   AF-A0A2D5ZDZ2-F1
#
_cell.length_a   1.000
_cell.length_b   1.000
_cell.length_c   1.000
_cell.angle_alpha   90.00
_cell.angle_beta   90.00
_cell.angle_gamma   90.00
#
_symmetry.space_group_name_H-M   'P 1'
#
loop_
_entity.id
_entity.type
_entity.pdbx_description
1 polymer ?
#
loop_
_entity_poly.entity_id
_entity_poly.type
_entity_poly.pdbx_seq_one_letter_code
_entity_poly.pdbx_strand_id
1 'polypeptide(L)'
;MLARYRIHRGKRPESDPLPEGVRQDTRKHTKHCLRPTEQLVETYLDDATDAGWKAFEKAYREILRERYAEDPGPFEKLAAIAEAEDVYIGCSCPTNRNPDVNHCHTVVALRFMKERYPKLKVAFPK
;
A
#
# COMPACT_ATOMS: atom_id res chain seq x y z
N MET A 1 -1.10 13.24 7.29
CA MET A 1 -0.49 12.83 5.98
C MET A 1 -0.74 11.34 5.75
N LEU A 2 -0.81 10.84 4.51
CA LEU A 2 -0.75 9.39 4.22
C LEU A 2 0.57 9.02 3.54
N ALA A 3 1.30 8.06 4.09
CA ALA A 3 2.58 7.57 3.54
C ALA A 3 2.72 6.06 3.68
N ARG A 4 3.77 5.48 3.10
CA ARG A 4 4.14 4.07 3.35
C ARG A 4 5.24 3.94 4.40
N TYR A 5 5.30 2.78 5.04
CA TYR A 5 6.47 2.34 5.80
C TYR A 5 6.79 0.88 5.51
N ARG A 6 8.02 0.46 5.82
CA ARG A 6 8.45 -0.93 5.68
C ARG A 6 8.20 -1.71 6.98
N ILE A 7 7.53 -2.85 6.85
CA ILE A 7 7.41 -3.84 7.91
C ILE A 7 8.60 -4.80 7.80
N HIS A 8 9.51 -4.71 8.75
CA HIS A 8 10.63 -5.64 8.90
C HIS A 8 10.19 -6.91 9.66
N ARG A 9 10.75 -8.06 9.28
CA ARG A 9 10.68 -9.28 10.09
C ARG A 9 11.85 -9.27 11.07
N GLY A 10 11.58 -9.47 12.36
CA GLY A 10 12.62 -9.45 13.40
C GLY A 10 13.05 -8.04 13.81
N LYS A 11 14.33 -7.88 14.17
CA LYS A 11 14.88 -6.59 14.62
C LYS A 11 14.91 -5.59 13.46
N ARG A 12 14.25 -4.45 13.65
CA ARG A 12 14.27 -3.32 12.71
C ARG A 12 15.66 -2.67 12.73
N PRO A 13 16.23 -2.33 11.55
CA PRO A 13 17.50 -1.62 11.50
C PRO A 13 17.35 -0.20 12.07
N GLU A 14 18.38 0.28 12.76
CA GLU A 14 18.41 1.64 13.33
C GLU A 14 18.31 2.74 12.26
N SER A 15 18.71 2.42 11.02
CA SER A 15 18.62 3.31 9.86
C SER A 15 17.20 3.47 9.29
N ASP A 16 16.22 2.67 9.73
CA ASP A 16 14.82 2.76 9.30
C ASP A 16 13.90 2.67 10.53
N PRO A 17 13.92 3.69 11.41
CA PRO A 17 13.10 3.70 12.62
C PRO A 17 11.61 3.66 12.29
N LEU A 18 10.80 3.25 13.27
CA LEU A 18 9.36 3.33 13.09
C LEU A 18 8.93 4.79 12.96
N PRO A 19 8.05 5.12 12.00
CA PRO A 19 7.51 6.45 11.93
C PRO A 19 6.60 6.73 13.14
N GLU A 20 6.62 7.98 13.59
CA GLU A 20 5.69 8.50 14.59
C GLU A 20 4.32 8.73 13.93
N GLY A 21 3.25 8.16 14.48
CA GLY A 21 1.90 8.27 13.96
C GLY A 21 1.13 6.95 13.90
N VAL A 22 -0.03 6.98 13.25
CA VAL A 22 -0.93 5.83 13.13
C VAL A 22 -0.38 4.86 12.09
N ARG A 23 -0.08 3.64 12.49
CA ARG A 23 0.46 2.59 11.60
C ARG A 23 -0.62 1.58 11.28
N GLN A 24 -0.85 1.32 10.00
CA GLN A 24 -1.83 0.34 9.53
C GLN A 24 -1.15 -0.71 8.66
N ASP A 25 -1.35 -1.99 8.99
CA ASP A 25 -0.86 -3.10 8.20
C ASP A 25 -1.79 -3.35 7.00
N THR A 26 -1.22 -3.36 5.79
CA THR A 26 -1.99 -3.57 4.54
C THR A 26 -1.53 -4.81 3.78
N ARG A 27 -0.88 -5.76 4.46
CA ARG A 27 -0.48 -7.04 3.86
C ARG A 27 -1.70 -7.87 3.42
N LYS A 28 -1.48 -8.78 2.46
CA LYS A 28 -2.51 -9.61 1.81
C LYS A 28 -3.48 -10.33 2.77
N HIS A 29 -2.99 -10.75 3.94
CA HIS A 29 -3.77 -11.48 4.95
C HIS A 29 -4.57 -10.59 5.92
N THR A 30 -4.45 -9.26 5.83
CA THR A 30 -5.21 -8.35 6.70
C THR A 30 -6.65 -8.19 6.20
N LYS A 31 -7.47 -7.39 6.90
CA LYS A 31 -8.82 -6.98 6.43
C LYS A 31 -8.86 -5.53 5.95
N HIS A 32 -7.70 -4.92 5.69
CA HIS A 32 -7.60 -3.51 5.32
C HIS A 32 -8.19 -3.23 3.93
N CYS A 33 -8.85 -2.08 3.72
CA CYS A 33 -9.47 -1.72 2.43
C CYS A 33 -8.45 -1.66 1.27
N LEU A 34 -7.25 -1.13 1.56
CA LEU A 34 -6.09 -1.10 0.67
C LEU A 34 -5.27 -2.41 0.58
N ARG A 35 -5.71 -3.55 1.10
CA ARG A 35 -4.90 -4.78 0.95
C ARG A 35 -4.96 -5.33 -0.49
N PRO A 36 -3.89 -5.89 -1.06
CA PRO A 36 -4.00 -6.71 -2.26
C PRO A 36 -4.65 -8.05 -1.91
N THR A 37 -5.14 -8.78 -2.91
CA THR A 37 -5.54 -10.19 -2.70
C THR A 37 -4.30 -11.08 -2.65
N GLU A 38 -4.42 -12.22 -1.98
CA GLU A 38 -3.32 -13.16 -1.87
C GLU A 38 -2.87 -13.72 -3.23
N GLN A 39 -3.85 -14.19 -4.00
CA GLN A 39 -3.65 -14.69 -5.36
C GLN A 39 -2.90 -13.69 -6.24
N LEU A 40 -3.27 -12.41 -6.19
CA LEU A 40 -2.63 -11.40 -7.03
C LEU A 40 -1.15 -11.19 -6.66
N VAL A 41 -0.83 -11.23 -5.36
CA VAL A 41 0.56 -11.14 -4.90
C VAL A 41 1.36 -12.37 -5.33
N GLU A 42 0.77 -13.56 -5.23
CA GLU A 42 1.43 -14.81 -5.62
C GLU A 42 1.72 -14.87 -7.12
N THR A 43 0.72 -14.57 -7.95
CA THR A 43 0.89 -14.47 -9.41
C THR A 43 2.02 -13.53 -9.80
N TYR A 44 2.13 -12.36 -9.17
CA TYR A 44 3.23 -11.44 -9.47
C TYR A 44 4.58 -11.94 -8.98
N LEU A 45 4.65 -12.50 -7.76
CA LEU A 45 5.93 -12.94 -7.21
C LEU A 45 6.51 -14.16 -7.95
N ASP A 46 5.68 -14.97 -8.60
CA ASP A 46 6.13 -16.12 -9.39
C ASP A 46 6.77 -15.71 -10.73
N ASP A 47 6.46 -14.52 -11.24
CA ASP A 47 7.09 -13.91 -12.41
C ASP A 47 7.28 -12.39 -12.20
N ALA A 48 8.22 -12.04 -11.30
CA ALA A 48 8.46 -10.65 -10.85
C ALA A 48 9.21 -9.80 -11.89
N THR A 49 8.69 -9.75 -13.11
CA THR A 49 9.17 -8.92 -14.23
C THR A 49 8.40 -7.61 -14.32
N ASP A 50 8.86 -6.67 -15.16
CA ASP A 50 8.12 -5.43 -15.45
C ASP A 50 6.76 -5.69 -16.09
N ALA A 51 6.66 -6.74 -16.91
CA ALA A 51 5.39 -7.17 -17.50
C ALA A 51 4.44 -7.71 -16.42
N GLY A 52 4.95 -8.57 -15.54
CA GLY A 52 4.22 -9.06 -14.37
C GLY A 52 3.76 -7.92 -13.46
N TRP A 53 4.61 -6.90 -13.24
CA TRP A 53 4.25 -5.72 -12.46
C TRP A 53 3.12 -4.91 -13.10
N LYS A 54 3.19 -4.64 -14.41
CA LYS A 54 2.11 -3.92 -15.11
C LYS A 54 0.77 -4.66 -15.03
N ALA A 55 0.81 -5.99 -15.13
CA ALA A 55 -0.38 -6.82 -14.94
C ALA A 55 -0.91 -6.73 -13.49
N PHE A 56 -0.03 -6.82 -12.50
CA PHE A 56 -0.36 -6.65 -11.09
C PHE A 56 -0.99 -5.27 -10.81
N GLU A 57 -0.33 -4.18 -11.24
CA GLU A 57 -0.79 -2.82 -10.99
C GLU A 57 -2.19 -2.60 -11.57
N LYS A 58 -2.43 -3.06 -12.81
CA LYS A 58 -3.75 -2.98 -13.45
C LYS A 58 -4.81 -3.72 -12.63
N ALA A 59 -4.60 -5.00 -12.35
CA ALA A 59 -5.57 -5.82 -11.64
C ALA A 59 -5.83 -5.31 -10.21
N TYR A 60 -4.78 -4.86 -9.52
CA TYR A 60 -4.91 -4.31 -8.18
C TYR A 60 -5.71 -3.00 -8.15
N ARG A 61 -5.52 -2.13 -9.15
CA ARG A 61 -6.32 -0.90 -9.28
C ARG A 61 -7.79 -1.20 -9.50
N GLU A 62 -8.14 -2.22 -10.29
CA GLU A 62 -9.55 -2.61 -10.46
C GLU A 62 -10.15 -3.10 -9.14
N ILE A 63 -9.44 -3.93 -8.37
CA ILE A 63 -9.89 -4.36 -7.04
C ILE A 63 -10.17 -3.17 -6.12
N LEU A 64 -9.29 -2.16 -6.13
CA LEU A 64 -9.51 -0.95 -5.31
C LEU A 64 -10.73 -0.16 -5.79
N ARG A 65 -10.95 -0.06 -7.11
CA ARG A 65 -12.13 0.62 -7.68
C ARG A 65 -13.41 -0.11 -7.33
N GLU A 66 -13.44 -1.44 -7.47
CA GLU A 66 -14.60 -2.28 -7.12
C GLU A 66 -14.95 -2.11 -5.64
N ARG A 67 -13.97 -2.25 -4.74
CA ARG A 67 -14.19 -2.05 -3.30
C ARG A 67 -14.67 -0.66 -2.96
N TYR A 68 -14.11 0.36 -3.60
CA TYR A 68 -14.53 1.74 -3.38
C TYR A 68 -15.96 1.98 -3.87
N ALA A 69 -16.34 1.39 -5.00
CA ALA A 69 -17.69 1.49 -5.53
C ALA A 69 -18.72 0.73 -4.68
N GLU A 70 -18.32 -0.40 -4.08
CA GLU A 70 -19.15 -1.18 -3.15
C GLU A 70 -19.33 -0.46 -1.81
N ASP A 71 -18.23 0.01 -1.21
CA ASP A 71 -18.26 0.75 0.05
C ASP A 71 -17.09 1.75 0.13
N PRO A 72 -17.35 3.05 -0.09
CA PRO A 72 -16.32 4.08 0.05
C PRO A 72 -15.98 4.38 1.52
N GLY A 73 -16.81 4.00 2.49
CA GLY A 73 -16.70 4.39 3.89
C GLY A 73 -15.35 4.07 4.53
N PRO A 74 -14.76 2.86 4.35
CA PRO A 74 -13.43 2.54 4.84
C PRO A 74 -12.31 3.42 4.24
N PHE A 75 -12.46 3.83 2.97
CA PHE A 75 -11.49 4.72 2.31
C PHE A 75 -11.63 6.16 2.81
N GLU A 76 -12.86 6.63 2.98
CA GLU A 76 -13.16 7.95 3.53
C GLU A 76 -12.67 8.08 4.97
N LYS A 77 -12.89 7.05 5.78
CA LYS A 77 -12.36 6.97 7.15
C LYS A 77 -10.84 7.05 7.16
N LEU A 78 -10.16 6.33 6.27
CA LEU A 78 -8.71 6.41 6.16
C LEU A 78 -8.25 7.80 5.75
N ALA A 79 -8.91 8.43 4.77
CA ALA A 79 -8.60 9.78 4.33
C ALA A 79 -8.79 10.79 5.48
N ALA A 80 -9.90 10.71 6.22
CA ALA A 80 -10.18 11.59 7.35
C ALA A 80 -9.14 11.46 8.48
N ILE A 81 -8.72 10.24 8.82
CA ILE A 81 -7.63 10.04 9.80
C ILE A 81 -6.33 10.66 9.27
N ALA A 82 -6.03 10.46 7.99
CA ALA A 82 -4.82 11.00 7.38
C ALA A 82 -4.84 12.52 7.12
N GLU A 83 -6.00 13.17 7.23
CA GLU A 83 -6.13 14.63 7.28
C GLU A 83 -5.85 15.18 8.68
N ALA A 84 -6.24 14.46 9.73
CA ALA A 84 -6.01 14.86 11.12
C ALA A 84 -4.60 14.53 11.62
N GLU A 85 -4.05 13.38 11.19
CA GLU A 85 -2.82 12.81 11.73
C GLU A 85 -1.95 12.21 10.62
N ASP A 86 -0.71 11.85 10.97
CA ASP A 86 0.17 11.10 10.07
C ASP A 86 -0.12 9.61 10.14
N VAL A 87 -0.52 9.04 9.00
CA VAL A 87 -0.88 7.64 8.81
C VAL A 87 0.12 6.97 7.88
N TYR A 88 0.59 5.80 8.30
CA TYR A 88 1.57 4.99 7.60
C TYR A 88 1.00 3.63 7.28
N ILE A 89 0.84 3.33 5.98
CA ILE A 89 0.44 2.00 5.51
C ILE A 89 1.65 1.10 5.26
N GLY A 90 1.61 -0.11 5.80
CA GLY A 90 2.75 -1.00 5.88
C GLY A 90 2.65 -2.20 4.94
N CYS A 91 3.72 -2.43 4.16
CA CYS A 91 3.98 -3.68 3.45
C CYS A 91 5.32 -4.28 3.90
N SER A 92 5.51 -5.59 3.68
CA SER A 92 6.82 -6.23 3.85
C SER A 92 7.76 -6.03 2.65
N CYS A 93 7.28 -5.46 1.53
CA CYS A 93 8.13 -5.09 0.40
C CYS A 93 8.91 -3.80 0.69
N PRO A 94 10.11 -3.63 0.12
CA PRO A 94 10.78 -4.54 -0.82
C PRO A 94 11.35 -5.81 -0.15
N THR A 95 11.57 -6.85 -0.95
CA THR A 95 12.16 -8.15 -0.57
C THR A 95 13.16 -8.61 -1.64
N ASN A 96 13.90 -9.70 -1.42
CA ASN A 96 14.80 -10.25 -2.45
C ASN A 96 14.07 -10.65 -3.75
N ARG A 97 12.80 -11.09 -3.66
CA ARG A 97 11.97 -11.44 -4.83
C ARG A 97 11.31 -10.22 -5.50
N ASN A 98 11.28 -9.08 -4.81
CA ASN A 98 10.70 -7.84 -5.31
C ASN A 98 11.48 -6.66 -4.69
N PRO A 99 12.68 -6.36 -5.23
CA PRO A 99 13.59 -5.41 -4.63
C PRO A 99 13.20 -3.95 -4.88
N ASP A 100 12.43 -3.69 -5.95
CA ASP A 100 12.00 -2.33 -6.29
C ASP A 100 10.81 -1.90 -5.41
N VAL A 101 11.00 -0.82 -4.67
CA VAL A 101 9.95 -0.23 -3.83
C VAL A 101 8.79 0.31 -4.66
N ASN A 102 9.05 0.75 -5.89
CA ASN A 102 8.02 1.23 -6.81
C ASN A 102 7.10 0.10 -7.29
N HIS A 103 7.54 -1.15 -7.12
CA HIS A 103 6.77 -2.37 -7.33
C HIS A 103 6.11 -2.90 -6.02
N CYS A 104 5.88 -2.07 -4.99
CA CYS A 104 4.99 -2.44 -3.85
C CYS A 104 3.55 -1.97 -4.09
N HIS A 105 2.58 -2.80 -3.72
CA HIS A 105 1.14 -2.46 -3.74
C HIS A 105 0.83 -1.19 -2.95
N THR A 106 1.57 -0.87 -1.88
CA THR A 106 1.34 0.37 -1.12
C THR A 106 1.58 1.61 -1.98
N VAL A 107 2.50 1.56 -2.95
CA VAL A 107 2.71 2.70 -3.86
C VAL A 107 1.50 2.91 -4.76
N VAL A 108 0.94 1.82 -5.31
CA VAL A 108 -0.29 1.85 -6.10
C VAL A 108 -1.48 2.32 -5.26
N ALA A 109 -1.58 1.86 -4.00
CA ALA A 109 -2.62 2.28 -3.07
C ALA A 109 -2.53 3.77 -2.74
N LEU A 110 -1.33 4.31 -2.53
CA LEU A 110 -1.11 5.74 -2.31
C LEU A 110 -1.52 6.56 -3.54
N ARG A 111 -1.20 6.09 -4.76
CA ARG A 111 -1.66 6.74 -6.01
C ARG A 111 -3.19 6.76 -6.07
N PHE A 112 -3.83 5.63 -5.79
CA PHE A 112 -5.29 5.53 -5.74
C PHE A 112 -5.91 6.52 -4.73
N MET A 113 -5.37 6.60 -3.52
CA MET A 113 -5.85 7.56 -2.51
C MET A 113 -5.65 9.01 -2.95
N LYS A 114 -4.51 9.33 -3.59
CA LYS A 114 -4.26 10.68 -4.12
C LYS A 114 -5.22 11.06 -5.25
N GLU A 115 -5.55 10.11 -6.13
CA GLU A 115 -6.53 10.30 -7.21
C GLU A 115 -7.94 10.53 -6.66
N ARG A 116 -8.37 9.76 -5.65
CA ARG A 116 -9.72 9.86 -5.06
C ARG A 116 -9.91 11.02 -4.10
N TYR A 117 -8.84 11.40 -3.40
CA TYR A 117 -8.84 12.50 -2.44
C TYR A 117 -7.75 13.51 -2.83
N PRO A 118 -7.99 14.38 -3.84
CA PRO A 118 -6.94 15.27 -4.36
C PRO A 118 -6.33 16.22 -3.33
N LYS A 119 -7.10 16.59 -2.29
CA LYS A 119 -6.64 17.43 -1.17
C LYS A 119 -5.79 16.67 -0.16
N LEU A 120 -5.86 15.33 -0.13
CA LEU A 120 -5.10 14.52 0.79
C LEU A 120 -3.59 14.68 0.52
N LYS A 121 -2.84 14.95 1.59
CA LYS A 121 -1.37 14.99 1.55
C LYS A 121 -0.85 13.56 1.53
N VAL A 122 -0.33 13.13 0.38
CA VAL A 122 0.23 11.80 0.15
C VAL A 122 1.73 11.91 -0.10
N ALA A 123 2.53 11.11 0.61
CA ALA A 123 3.97 11.02 0.41
C ALA A 123 4.36 9.68 -0.23
N PHE A 124 5.06 9.75 -1.36
CA PHE A 124 5.58 8.58 -2.08
C PHE A 124 7.00 8.23 -1.61
N PRO A 125 7.43 6.96 -1.72
CA PRO A 125 8.83 6.62 -1.49
C PRO A 125 9.75 7.41 -2.43
N LYS A 126 10.94 7.75 -1.95
CA LYS A 126 12.02 8.35 -2.73
C LYS A 126 12.83 7.27 -3.44
#